data_AF-A0A7W6HYP0-F1
#
_entry.id   AF-A0A7W6HYP0-F1
#
_cell.length_a   1.000
_cell.length_b   1.000
_cell.length_c   1.000
_cell.angle_alpha   90.00
_cell.angle_beta   90.00
_cell.angle_gamma   90.00
#
_symmetry.space_group_name_H-M   'P 1'
#
loop_
_entity.id
_entity.type
_entity.pdbx_description
1 polymer ?
#
loop_
_entity_poly.entity_id
_entity_poly.type
_entity_poly.pdbx_seq_one_letter_code
_entity_poly.pdbx_strand_id
1 'polypeptide(L)'
;MSDFFGQLKMQSSDGKFYKTDVADVEQLFRLIQSIPSPKAEPFKLWLAEIARKRLEEVDDPEKGIERLMEYYHRKGYSVTWINQRLKSIEVAKDSNSWHID
;
A
#
# COMPACT_ATOMS: atom_id res chain seq x y z
N MET A 1 5.82 25.59 0.96
CA MET A 1 5.94 24.27 1.64
C MET A 1 4.73 23.98 2.51
N SER A 2 4.09 24.96 3.18
CA SER A 2 2.85 24.74 3.93
C SER A 2 1.70 24.16 3.10
N ASP A 3 1.64 24.47 1.81
CA ASP A 3 0.50 24.03 0.97
C ASP A 3 0.56 22.56 0.58
N PHE A 4 1.68 21.89 0.87
CA PHE A 4 1.89 20.47 0.58
C PHE A 4 1.46 19.55 1.73
N PHE A 5 1.33 20.08 2.96
CA PHE A 5 0.93 19.33 4.14
C PHE A 5 -0.34 19.91 4.76
N GLY A 6 -1.23 19.05 5.24
CA GLY A 6 -2.35 19.50 6.05
C GLY A 6 -1.89 19.92 7.45
N GLN A 7 -2.74 20.60 8.21
CA GLN A 7 -2.48 20.87 9.62
C GLN A 7 -3.64 20.41 10.50
N LEU A 8 -3.34 19.65 11.54
CA LEU A 8 -4.31 19.21 12.55
C LEU A 8 -3.89 19.68 13.93
N LYS A 9 -4.87 19.93 14.80
CA LYS A 9 -4.61 20.17 16.22
C LYS A 9 -4.28 18.86 16.90
N MET A 10 -3.04 18.71 17.37
CA MET A 10 -2.55 17.52 18.05
C MET A 10 -2.00 17.88 19.44
N GLN A 11 -2.14 16.97 20.39
CA GLN A 11 -1.61 17.15 21.74
C GLN A 11 -0.08 16.97 21.74
N SER A 12 0.62 17.90 22.37
CA SER A 12 2.08 17.87 22.56
C SER A 12 2.46 17.27 23.92
N SER A 13 3.75 17.07 24.16
CA SER A 13 4.30 16.50 25.40
C SER A 13 4.04 17.34 26.65
N ASP A 14 3.71 18.63 26.49
CA ASP A 14 3.29 19.54 27.56
C ASP A 14 1.78 19.51 27.83
N GLY A 15 1.04 18.63 27.16
CA GLY A 15 -0.40 18.46 27.28
C GLY A 15 -1.23 19.49 26.50
N LYS A 16 -0.61 20.49 25.86
CA LYS A 16 -1.31 21.52 25.07
C LYS A 16 -1.50 21.07 23.62
N PHE A 17 -2.49 21.66 22.94
CA PHE A 17 -2.79 21.36 21.54
C PHE A 17 -2.18 22.41 20.61
N TYR A 18 -1.44 21.95 19.62
CA TYR A 18 -0.81 22.79 18.59
C TYR A 18 -1.22 22.33 17.20
N LYS A 19 -1.18 23.26 16.23
CA LYS A 19 -1.26 22.88 14.82
C LYS A 19 0.04 22.17 14.45
N THR A 20 -0.07 20.95 13.98
CA THR A 20 1.04 20.10 13.57
C THR A 20 0.83 19.71 12.11
N ASP A 21 1.91 19.80 11.32
CA ASP A 21 1.88 19.36 9.93
C ASP A 21 1.61 17.85 9.88
N VAL A 22 0.66 17.47 9.04
CA VAL A 22 0.29 16.08 8.78
C VAL A 22 0.31 15.81 7.29
N ALA A 23 0.63 14.56 6.95
CA ALA A 23 0.73 14.10 5.59
C ALA A 23 -0.08 12.82 5.42
N ASP A 24 -0.80 12.71 4.32
CA ASP A 24 -1.29 11.42 3.85
C ASP A 24 -0.17 10.63 3.15
N VAL A 25 -0.51 9.41 2.74
CA VAL A 25 0.44 8.48 2.11
C VAL A 25 0.97 9.02 0.77
N GLU A 26 0.14 9.69 -0.03
CA GLU A 26 0.56 10.24 -1.31
C GLU A 26 1.54 11.40 -1.11
N GLN A 27 1.24 12.30 -0.18
CA GLN A 27 2.09 13.42 0.19
C GLN A 27 3.45 12.92 0.70
N LEU A 28 3.48 11.87 1.53
CA LEU A 28 4.74 11.26 1.98
C LEU A 28 5.54 10.67 0.82
N PHE A 29 4.91 9.94 -0.11
CA PHE A 29 5.64 9.38 -1.26
C PHE A 29 6.18 10.47 -2.19
N ARG A 30 5.40 11.51 -2.46
CA ARG A 30 5.85 12.67 -3.25
C ARG A 30 7.01 13.40 -2.58
N LEU A 31 6.97 13.55 -1.25
CA LEU A 31 8.10 14.10 -0.49
C LEU A 31 9.36 13.25 -0.72
N ILE A 32 9.25 11.93 -0.60
CA ILE A 32 10.42 11.05 -0.75
C ILE A 32 10.96 11.10 -2.19
N GLN A 33 10.08 11.17 -3.20
CA GLN A 33 10.48 11.35 -4.60
C GLN A 33 11.23 12.67 -4.83
N SER A 34 10.87 13.75 -4.13
CA SER A 34 11.48 15.07 -4.30
C SER A 34 12.85 15.24 -3.61
N ILE A 35 13.30 14.30 -2.77
CA ILE A 35 14.59 14.39 -2.06
C ILE A 35 15.75 14.29 -3.07
N PRO A 36 16.60 15.33 -3.23
CA PRO A 36 17.73 15.33 -4.16
C PRO A 36 18.99 14.76 -3.48
N SER A 37 18.90 13.56 -2.92
CA SER A 37 20.01 12.90 -2.22
C SER A 37 20.19 11.46 -2.71
N PRO A 38 21.43 11.00 -2.96
CA PRO A 38 21.72 9.58 -3.23
C PRO A 38 21.25 8.65 -2.10
N LYS A 39 21.12 9.16 -0.87
CA LYS A 39 20.60 8.37 0.27
C LYS A 39 19.13 7.97 0.11
N ALA A 40 18.37 8.70 -0.70
CA ALA A 40 16.97 8.37 -1.01
C ALA A 40 16.84 7.35 -2.15
N GLU A 41 17.91 7.06 -2.89
CA GLU A 41 17.88 6.19 -4.06
C GLU A 41 17.37 4.77 -3.78
N PRO A 42 17.76 4.10 -2.67
CA PRO A 42 17.21 2.78 -2.35
C PRO A 42 15.69 2.78 -2.24
N PHE A 43 15.10 3.85 -1.70
CA PHE A 43 13.65 3.96 -1.59
C PHE A 43 12.98 4.24 -2.94
N LYS A 44 13.60 5.06 -3.79
CA LYS A 44 13.10 5.34 -5.14
C LYS A 44 13.13 4.10 -6.03
N LEU A 45 14.19 3.30 -5.96
CA LEU A 45 14.29 2.01 -6.64
C LEU A 45 13.23 1.03 -6.14
N TRP A 46 13.02 0.97 -4.82
CA TRP A 46 11.95 0.17 -4.25
C TRP A 46 10.56 0.59 -4.77
N LEU A 47 10.25 1.89 -4.80
CA LEU A 47 8.99 2.39 -5.38
C LEU A 47 8.86 2.03 -6.88
N ALA A 48 9.95 2.15 -7.65
CA ALA A 48 9.96 1.79 -9.07
C ALA A 48 9.70 0.28 -9.26
N GLU A 49 10.26 -0.57 -8.40
CA GLU A 49 10.01 -2.01 -8.43
C GLU A 49 8.54 -2.35 -8.14
N ILE A 50 7.93 -1.70 -7.15
CA ILE A 50 6.50 -1.87 -6.84
C ILE A 50 5.63 -1.42 -8.01
N ALA A 51 5.93 -0.26 -8.61
CA ALA A 51 5.20 0.25 -9.77
C ALA A 51 5.29 -0.71 -10.97
N ARG A 52 6.50 -1.25 -11.25
CA ARG A 52 6.70 -2.26 -12.29
C ARG A 52 5.88 -3.52 -12.03
N LYS A 53 5.92 -4.06 -10.81
CA LYS A 53 5.10 -5.24 -10.43
C LYS A 53 3.62 -4.98 -10.66
N ARG A 54 3.14 -3.78 -10.33
CA ARG A 54 1.73 -3.41 -10.54
C ARG A 54 1.36 -3.38 -12.02
N LEU A 55 2.23 -2.85 -12.88
CA LEU A 55 2.02 -2.88 -14.34
C LEU A 55 1.97 -4.32 -14.86
N GLU A 56 2.86 -5.19 -14.36
CA GLU A 56 2.85 -6.62 -14.71
C GLU A 56 1.58 -7.33 -14.26
N GLU A 57 0.93 -6.94 -13.16
CA GLU A 57 -0.35 -7.51 -12.70
C GLU A 57 -1.54 -7.01 -13.50
N VAL A 58 -1.45 -5.80 -14.05
CA VAL A 58 -2.47 -5.26 -14.93
C VAL A 58 -2.43 -6.00 -16.26
N ASP A 59 -1.24 -6.31 -16.76
CA ASP A 59 -1.04 -7.08 -17.99
C ASP A 59 -1.34 -8.58 -17.78
N ASP A 60 -0.89 -9.14 -16.66
CA ASP A 60 -1.03 -10.55 -16.31
C ASP A 60 -1.49 -10.70 -14.84
N PRO A 61 -2.81 -10.79 -14.61
CA PRO A 61 -3.38 -10.93 -13.26
C PRO A 61 -2.90 -12.16 -12.48
N GLU A 62 -2.47 -13.24 -13.15
CA GLU A 62 -2.03 -14.47 -12.47
C GLU A 62 -0.78 -14.23 -11.62
N LYS A 63 0.14 -13.35 -12.09
CA LYS A 63 1.32 -12.92 -11.32
C LYS A 63 0.96 -12.31 -9.96
N GLY A 64 -0.19 -11.63 -9.86
CA GLY A 64 -0.68 -11.09 -8.60
C GLY A 64 -1.10 -12.19 -7.63
N ILE A 65 -1.73 -13.24 -8.16
CA ILE A 65 -2.15 -14.41 -7.38
C ILE A 65 -0.93 -15.18 -6.88
N GLU A 66 0.06 -15.45 -7.76
CA GLU A 66 1.30 -16.13 -7.39
C GLU A 66 2.05 -15.41 -6.26
N ARG A 67 2.21 -14.08 -6.38
CA ARG A 67 2.84 -13.26 -5.32
C ARG A 67 2.07 -13.30 -4.01
N LEU A 68 0.74 -13.33 -4.07
CA LEU A 68 -0.11 -13.45 -2.88
C LEU A 68 0.06 -14.82 -2.22
N MET A 69 0.13 -15.90 -3.00
CA MET A 69 0.40 -17.25 -2.49
C MET A 69 1.76 -17.29 -1.79
N GLU A 70 2.81 -16.81 -2.43
CA GLU A 70 4.14 -16.75 -1.82
C GLU A 70 4.17 -15.89 -0.55
N TYR A 71 3.48 -14.75 -0.55
CA TYR A 71 3.39 -13.87 0.61
C TYR A 71 2.82 -14.61 1.82
N TYR A 72 1.69 -15.30 1.64
CA TYR A 72 1.10 -16.09 2.73
C TYR A 72 1.97 -17.28 3.12
N HIS A 73 2.62 -17.92 2.15
CA HIS A 73 3.55 -19.01 2.45
C HIS A 73 4.71 -18.54 3.32
N ARG A 74 5.33 -17.39 3.00
CA ARG A 74 6.39 -16.76 3.82
C ARG A 74 5.91 -16.33 5.21
N LYS A 75 4.62 -16.07 5.38
CA LYS A 75 4.01 -15.79 6.69
C LYS A 75 3.72 -17.06 7.51
N GLY A 76 3.99 -18.24 6.97
CA GLY A 76 3.81 -19.53 7.67
C GLY A 76 2.42 -20.15 7.51
N TYR A 77 1.58 -19.64 6.60
CA TYR A 77 0.27 -20.23 6.34
C TYR A 77 0.39 -21.52 5.52
N SER A 78 -0.45 -22.51 5.84
CA SER A 78 -0.50 -23.78 5.11
C SER A 78 -1.09 -23.58 3.71
N VAL A 79 -0.66 -24.39 2.75
CA VAL A 79 -1.21 -24.37 1.37
C VAL A 79 -2.73 -24.55 1.37
N THR A 80 -3.25 -25.43 2.24
CA THR A 80 -4.69 -25.64 2.41
C THR A 80 -5.41 -24.36 2.84
N TRP A 81 -4.87 -23.63 3.82
CA TRP A 81 -5.43 -22.36 4.28
C TRP A 81 -5.40 -21.30 3.18
N ILE A 82 -4.28 -21.21 2.44
CA ILE A 82 -4.12 -20.25 1.32
C ILE A 82 -5.17 -20.52 0.24
N ASN A 83 -5.36 -21.78 -0.15
CA ASN A 83 -6.35 -22.16 -1.15
C ASN A 83 -7.79 -21.85 -0.70
N GLN A 84 -8.11 -22.10 0.58
CA GLN A 84 -9.41 -21.72 1.14
C GLN A 84 -9.60 -20.20 1.13
N ARG A 85 -8.55 -19.43 1.46
CA ARG A 85 -8.59 -17.97 1.45
C ARG A 85 -8.85 -17.42 0.05
N LEU A 86 -8.15 -17.92 -0.96
CA LEU A 86 -8.35 -17.50 -2.36
C LEU A 86 -9.77 -17.80 -2.84
N LYS A 87 -10.32 -18.99 -2.57
CA LYS A 87 -11.71 -19.34 -2.87
C LYS A 87 -12.72 -18.41 -2.19
N SER A 88 -12.46 -18.02 -0.93
CA SER A 88 -13.34 -17.08 -0.22
C SER A 88 -13.39 -15.69 -0.87
N ILE A 89 -12.30 -15.26 -1.51
CA ILE A 89 -12.21 -13.97 -2.20
C ILE A 89 -13.01 -14.00 -3.50
N GLU A 90 -12.98 -15.13 -4.22
CA GLU A 90 -13.79 -15.38 -5.42
C GLU A 90 -15.30 -15.27 -5.10
N VAL A 91 -15.78 -16.02 -4.10
CA VAL A 91 -17.18 -16.01 -3.67
C VAL A 91 -17.63 -14.61 -3.21
N ALA A 92 -16.78 -13.86 -2.51
CA ALA A 92 -17.09 -12.52 -2.06
C ALA A 92 -17.22 -11.51 -3.22
N LYS A 93 -16.42 -11.67 -4.29
CA LYS A 93 -16.54 -10.84 -5.50
C LYS A 93 -17.85 -11.10 -6.22
N ASP A 94 -18.20 -12.38 -6.40
CA ASP A 94 -19.45 -12.77 -7.05
C ASP A 94 -20.66 -12.26 -6.26
N SER A 95 -20.65 -12.36 -4.94
CA SER A 95 -21.76 -11.87 -4.10
C SER A 95 -21.96 -10.35 -4.20
N ASN A 96 -20.89 -9.57 -4.35
CA ASN A 96 -20.98 -8.11 -4.43
C ASN A 96 -21.35 -7.61 -5.85
N SER A 97 -21.13 -8.41 -6.90
CA SER A 97 -21.55 -8.03 -8.26
C SER A 97 -23.07 -8.13 -8.45
N TRP A 98 -23.77 -8.97 -7.67
CA TRP A 98 -25.24 -9.06 -7.70
C TRP A 98 -25.97 -7.87 -7.04
N HIS A 99 -25.24 -6.88 -6.52
CA HIS A 99 -25.81 -5.70 -5.85
C HIS A 99 -25.50 -4.40 -6.62
N ILE A 100 -24.97 -4.52 -7.84
CA ILE A 100 -24.71 -3.42 -8.76
C ILE A 100 -25.49 -3.71 -10.05
N ASP A 101 -26.82 -3.72 -9.93
CA ASP A 101 -27.79 -3.61 -11.04
C ASP A 101 -28.96 -2.75 -10.56
#